data_AF-A0AAE7M6A4-F1
#
_entry.id   AF-A0AAE7M6A4-F1
#
_cell.length_a   1.000
_cell.length_b   1.000
_cell.length_c   1.000
_cell.angle_alpha   90.00
_cell.angle_beta   90.00
_cell.angle_gamma   90.00
#
_symmetry.space_group_name_H-M   'P 1'
#
loop_
_entity.id
_entity.type
_entity.pdbx_description
1 polymer ?
#
loop_
_entity_poly.entity_id
_entity_poly.type
_entity_poly.pdbx_seq_one_letter_code
_entity_poly.pdbx_strand_id
1 'polypeptide(L)'
;MTRLKANPLIDAATLLVGWTNRSATRDTEKVFSSGEVVKLNTKLDAAARFSLLVSHPGHSDAVTVVLHLAPQLRDGTMGTFVPVATVAVPAEGGRVEAYISGHDILLDTADVDNADLPALCFAKAVVTPSTPEGMVVGLTATLPA
;
A
#
# COMPACT_ATOMS: atom_id res chain seq x y z
N MET A 1 -25.36 -25.61 -1.33
CA MET A 1 -24.92 -24.52 -0.44
C MET A 1 -23.80 -23.76 -1.12
N THR A 2 -24.13 -22.66 -1.78
CA THR A 2 -23.15 -21.77 -2.42
C THR A 2 -22.37 -21.10 -1.30
N ARG A 3 -21.06 -21.34 -1.19
CA ARG A 3 -20.21 -20.62 -0.23
C ARG A 3 -20.38 -19.13 -0.55
N LEU A 4 -20.98 -18.37 0.36
CA LEU A 4 -20.96 -16.92 0.32
C LEU A 4 -19.48 -16.52 0.35
N LYS A 5 -18.94 -16.13 -0.80
CA LYS A 5 -17.64 -15.45 -0.85
C LYS A 5 -17.88 -14.10 -0.19
N ALA A 6 -17.39 -13.95 1.04
CA ALA A 6 -17.37 -12.66 1.71
C ALA A 6 -16.77 -11.65 0.74
N ASN A 7 -17.42 -10.50 0.61
CA ASN A 7 -16.88 -9.38 -0.14
C ASN A 7 -15.51 -9.06 0.46
N PRO A 8 -14.39 -9.13 -0.27
CA PRO A 8 -13.11 -8.72 0.26
C PRO A 8 -13.12 -7.19 0.36
N LEU A 9 -13.75 -6.70 1.43
CA LEU A 9 -13.26 -5.53 2.14
C LEU A 9 -11.74 -5.76 2.34
N ILE A 10 -10.94 -4.70 2.40
CA ILE A 10 -9.54 -4.82 2.85
C ILE A 10 -9.57 -5.40 4.28
N ASP A 11 -9.60 -6.73 4.38
CA ASP A 11 -9.85 -7.48 5.63
C ASP A 11 -8.54 -7.81 6.35
N ALA A 12 -7.42 -7.37 5.78
CA ALA A 12 -6.15 -7.25 6.45
C ALA A 12 -5.38 -6.15 5.76
N ALA A 13 -4.75 -5.25 6.51
CA ALA A 13 -3.85 -4.24 5.96
C ALA A 13 -2.98 -4.85 4.86
N THR A 14 -2.97 -4.26 3.66
CA THR A 14 -2.10 -4.73 2.58
C THR A 14 -0.68 -4.39 2.97
N LEU A 15 0.10 -5.41 3.35
CA LEU A 15 1.49 -5.23 3.75
C LEU A 15 2.34 -4.91 2.51
N LEU A 16 3.12 -3.83 2.62
CA LEU A 16 4.09 -3.38 1.61
C LEU A 16 5.53 -3.62 2.06
N VAL A 17 5.81 -3.59 3.36
CA VAL A 17 7.10 -3.92 3.96
C VAL A 17 6.87 -4.68 5.26
N GLY A 18 7.65 -5.72 5.49
CA GLY A 18 7.62 -6.53 6.71
C GLY A 18 7.24 -7.99 6.46
N TRP A 19 6.86 -8.71 7.51
CA TRP A 19 6.56 -10.14 7.45
C TRP A 19 5.07 -10.44 7.67
N THR A 20 4.49 -11.30 6.84
CA THR A 20 3.17 -11.89 7.09
C THR A 20 3.31 -13.34 7.53
N ASN A 21 2.70 -13.67 8.68
CA ASN A 21 2.61 -15.03 9.19
C ASN A 21 1.64 -15.89 8.37
N ARG A 22 1.86 -17.21 8.41
CA ARG A 22 0.85 -18.18 7.95
C ARG A 22 -0.43 -18.02 8.78
N SER A 23 -1.57 -18.02 8.11
CA SER A 23 -2.89 -17.95 8.76
C SER A 23 -3.89 -18.83 8.01
N ALA A 24 -5.12 -18.95 8.54
CA ALA A 24 -6.20 -19.68 7.86
C ALA A 24 -6.54 -19.13 6.47
N THR A 25 -6.12 -17.90 6.15
CA THR A 25 -6.32 -17.23 4.86
C THR A 25 -5.03 -17.00 4.08
N ARG A 26 -3.87 -17.40 4.63
CA ARG A 26 -2.54 -17.26 4.02
C ARG A 26 -1.74 -18.54 4.25
N ASP A 27 -1.66 -19.38 3.22
CA ASP A 27 -1.00 -20.68 3.31
C ASP A 27 0.54 -20.59 3.41
N THR A 28 1.11 -19.43 3.08
CA THR A 28 2.55 -19.20 3.07
C THR A 28 2.93 -17.94 3.83
N GLU A 29 4.05 -18.03 4.53
CA GLU A 29 4.74 -16.86 5.07
C GLU A 29 5.41 -16.10 3.92
N LYS A 30 5.36 -14.78 3.98
CA LYS A 30 6.00 -13.93 2.98
C LYS A 30 6.60 -12.71 3.65
N VAL A 31 7.84 -12.41 3.28
CA VAL A 31 8.53 -11.18 3.62
C VAL A 31 8.45 -10.25 2.41
N PHE A 32 8.03 -9.01 2.65
CA PHE A 32 7.97 -7.96 1.64
C PHE A 32 9.08 -6.94 1.91
N SER A 33 9.86 -6.64 0.88
CA SER A 33 10.99 -5.73 0.98
C SER A 33 10.63 -4.31 0.51
N SER A 34 11.40 -3.32 0.96
CA SER A 34 11.31 -1.95 0.44
C SER A 34 11.39 -1.96 -1.10
N GLY A 35 10.48 -1.24 -1.75
CA GLY A 35 10.35 -1.15 -3.20
C GLY A 35 9.66 -2.34 -3.88
N GLU A 36 9.31 -3.40 -3.16
CA GLU A 36 8.57 -4.54 -3.73
C GLU A 36 7.18 -4.10 -4.19
N VAL A 37 6.82 -4.51 -5.41
CA VAL A 37 5.52 -4.20 -6.01
C VAL A 37 4.48 -5.21 -5.54
N VAL A 38 3.40 -4.70 -4.95
CA VAL A 38 2.26 -5.48 -4.47
C VAL A 38 1.02 -5.12 -5.28
N LYS A 39 0.36 -6.13 -5.83
CA LYS A 39 -0.95 -5.96 -6.46
C LYS A 39 -2.02 -5.93 -5.37
N LEU A 40 -2.80 -4.86 -5.35
CA LEU A 40 -3.90 -4.66 -4.42
C LEU A 40 -5.08 -5.56 -4.80
N ASN A 41 -5.62 -6.26 -3.82
CA ASN A 41 -6.84 -7.06 -4.01
C ASN A 41 -8.08 -6.17 -4.19
N THR A 42 -8.10 -5.04 -3.48
CA THR A 42 -9.12 -4.01 -3.62
C THR A 42 -8.52 -2.85 -4.39
N LYS A 43 -9.05 -2.59 -5.57
CA LYS A 43 -8.63 -1.47 -6.42
C LYS A 43 -8.99 -0.16 -5.73
N LEU A 44 -8.08 0.82 -5.78
CA LEU A 44 -8.32 2.15 -5.24
C LEU A 44 -8.77 3.09 -6.36
N ASP A 45 -9.69 3.99 -6.02
CA ASP A 45 -10.21 5.02 -6.92
C ASP A 45 -10.41 6.35 -6.21
N ALA A 46 -10.93 7.33 -6.95
CA ALA A 46 -11.19 8.66 -6.44
C ALA A 46 -12.19 8.71 -5.26
N ALA A 47 -13.04 7.69 -5.09
CA ALA A 47 -13.99 7.61 -3.98
C ALA A 47 -13.41 6.91 -2.75
N ALA A 48 -12.29 6.19 -2.89
CA ALA A 48 -11.65 5.47 -1.80
C ALA A 48 -10.93 6.42 -0.82
N ARG A 49 -11.02 6.10 0.47
CA ARG A 49 -10.18 6.66 1.52
C ARG A 49 -9.40 5.54 2.19
N PHE A 50 -8.13 5.77 2.45
CA PHE A 50 -7.26 4.76 3.05
C PHE A 50 -6.17 5.44 3.85
N SER A 51 -5.53 4.71 4.74
CA SER A 51 -4.36 5.19 5.46
C SER A 51 -3.15 4.32 5.21
N LEU A 52 -2.00 4.99 5.13
CA LEU A 52 -0.69 4.36 5.19
C LEU A 52 -0.27 4.28 6.66
N LEU A 53 -0.12 3.05 7.13
CA LEU A 53 0.40 2.74 8.45
C LEU A 53 1.89 2.41 8.32
N VAL A 54 2.72 3.09 9.11
CA VAL A 54 4.15 2.83 9.22
C VAL A 54 4.51 2.63 10.68
N SER A 55 5.22 1.55 11.00
CA SER A 55 5.71 1.30 12.35
C SER A 55 7.08 0.63 12.33
N HIS A 56 7.96 1.01 13.26
CA HIS A 56 9.18 0.25 13.56
C HIS A 56 9.54 0.38 15.05
N PRO A 57 10.24 -0.62 15.64
CA PRO A 57 10.57 -0.63 17.07
C PRO A 57 11.70 0.34 17.45
N GLY A 58 12.44 0.84 16.47
CA GLY A 58 13.60 1.73 16.64
C GLY A 58 14.60 1.50 15.50
N HIS A 59 15.45 2.47 15.23
CA HIS A 59 16.50 2.40 14.21
C HIS A 59 17.66 3.34 14.55
N SER A 60 18.79 3.21 13.86
CA SER A 60 19.93 4.13 14.04
C SER A 60 19.59 5.57 13.63
N ASP A 61 18.74 5.73 12.61
CA ASP A 61 18.42 7.00 11.98
C ASP A 61 16.92 7.14 11.76
N ALA A 62 16.45 8.38 11.59
CA ALA A 62 15.08 8.63 11.17
C ALA A 62 14.83 8.04 9.78
N VAL A 63 13.65 7.44 9.60
CA VAL A 63 13.29 6.71 8.39
C VAL A 63 12.20 7.45 7.65
N THR A 64 12.38 7.62 6.35
CA THR A 64 11.36 8.17 5.45
C THR A 64 10.78 7.06 4.59
N VAL A 65 9.45 6.97 4.58
CA VAL A 65 8.68 6.04 3.76
C VAL A 65 7.89 6.82 2.73
N VAL A 66 8.08 6.49 1.46
CA VAL A 66 7.32 7.04 0.35
C VAL A 66 6.43 5.96 -0.25
N LEU A 67 5.11 6.15 -0.13
CA LEU A 67 4.13 5.32 -0.81
C LEU A 67 4.04 5.73 -2.27
N HIS A 68 4.17 4.75 -3.16
CA HIS A 68 3.93 4.91 -4.58
C HIS A 68 2.77 4.02 -5.02
N LEU A 69 1.90 4.56 -5.86
CA LEU A 69 0.78 3.84 -6.46
C LEU A 69 0.86 3.91 -7.98
N ALA A 70 0.39 2.87 -8.66
CA ALA A 70 0.30 2.83 -10.12
C ALA A 70 -1.02 2.21 -10.57
N PRO A 71 -1.58 2.68 -11.70
CA PRO A 71 -2.79 2.11 -12.26
C PRO A 71 -2.50 0.78 -12.97
N GLN A 72 -3.55 -0.02 -13.16
CA GLN A 72 -3.57 -1.03 -14.21
C GLN A 72 -4.15 -0.41 -15.48
N LEU A 73 -3.40 -0.47 -16.59
CA LEU A 73 -3.82 0.04 -17.88
C LEU A 73 -4.81 -0.93 -18.56
N ARG A 74 -5.54 -0.47 -19.58
CA ARG A 74 -6.52 -1.25 -20.35
C ARG A 74 -5.96 -2.53 -20.97
N ASP A 75 -4.68 -2.52 -21.34
CA ASP A 75 -3.97 -3.67 -21.88
C ASP A 75 -3.56 -4.69 -20.79
N GLY A 76 -3.90 -4.41 -19.53
CA GLY A 76 -3.59 -5.22 -18.36
C GLY A 76 -2.21 -4.98 -17.77
N THR A 77 -1.38 -4.13 -18.40
CA THR A 77 -0.05 -3.77 -17.92
C THR A 77 -0.10 -2.80 -16.75
N MET A 78 1.05 -2.63 -16.10
CA MET A 78 1.22 -1.72 -14.98
C MET A 78 1.65 -0.35 -15.51
N GLY A 79 0.94 0.70 -15.11
CA GLY A 79 1.30 2.08 -15.44
C GLY A 79 2.43 2.63 -14.58
N THR A 80 2.58 3.95 -14.61
CA THR A 80 3.63 4.69 -13.93
C THR A 80 3.34 4.82 -12.44
N PHE A 81 4.39 4.62 -11.63
CA PHE A 81 4.32 4.83 -10.19
C PHE A 81 4.42 6.32 -9.86
N VAL A 82 3.37 6.86 -9.25
CA VAL A 82 3.34 8.21 -8.71
C VAL A 82 3.52 8.18 -7.19
N PRO A 83 4.31 9.09 -6.60
CA PRO A 83 4.40 9.22 -5.15
C PRO A 83 3.11 9.85 -4.61
N VAL A 84 2.51 9.22 -3.60
CA VAL A 84 1.19 9.61 -3.08
C VAL A 84 1.26 10.11 -1.64
N ALA A 85 2.16 9.55 -0.83
CA ALA A 85 2.36 10.00 0.55
C ALA A 85 3.81 9.82 0.97
N THR A 86 4.30 10.75 1.78
CA THR A 86 5.62 10.66 2.43
C THR A 86 5.43 10.76 3.93
N VAL A 87 5.98 9.79 4.65
CA VAL A 87 5.89 9.70 6.11
C VAL A 87 7.29 9.57 6.68
N ALA A 88 7.63 10.42 7.64
CA ALA A 88 8.85 10.31 8.42
C ALA A 88 8.54 9.67 9.78
N VAL A 89 9.34 8.68 10.15
CA VAL A 89 9.31 8.06 11.49
C VAL A 89 10.63 8.36 12.21
N PRO A 90 10.60 8.85 13.45
CA PRO A 90 11.81 9.13 14.22
C PRO A 90 12.68 7.88 14.44
N ALA A 91 13.97 8.09 14.70
CA ALA A 91 14.92 7.00 15.00
C ALA A 91 14.49 6.15 16.21
N GLU A 92 13.86 6.77 17.22
CA GLU A 92 13.32 6.07 18.39
C GLU A 92 12.22 5.05 18.04
N GLY A 93 11.67 5.12 16.83
CA GLY A 93 10.59 4.28 16.37
C GLY A 93 9.21 4.81 16.75
N GLY A 94 8.26 3.90 16.77
CA GLY A 94 6.85 4.20 17.00
C GLY A 94 6.00 3.94 15.76
N ARG A 95 4.78 4.47 15.80
CA ARG A 95 3.75 4.29 14.78
C ARG A 95 3.33 5.64 14.24
N VAL A 96 3.33 5.76 12.92
CA VAL A 96 2.82 6.93 12.20
C VAL A 96 1.76 6.47 11.21
N GLU A 97 0.69 7.22 11.10
CA GLU A 97 -0.41 6.96 10.19
C GLU A 97 -0.71 8.20 9.36
N ALA A 98 -0.78 8.03 8.03
CA ALA A 98 -1.12 9.09 7.10
C ALA A 98 -2.42 8.75 6.37
N TYR A 99 -3.41 9.63 6.47
CA TYR A 99 -4.68 9.50 5.77
C TYR A 99 -4.57 10.02 4.34
N ILE A 100 -5.09 9.26 3.39
CA ILE A 100 -4.98 9.51 1.96
C ILE A 100 -6.37 9.43 1.35
N SER A 101 -6.74 10.48 0.63
CA SER A 101 -7.95 10.54 -0.19
C SER A 101 -7.58 10.14 -1.62
N GLY A 102 -8.28 9.15 -2.17
CA GLY A 102 -8.10 8.75 -3.56
C GLY A 102 -8.41 9.88 -4.55
N HIS A 103 -9.27 10.82 -4.16
CA HIS A 103 -9.62 12.01 -4.96
C HIS A 103 -8.39 12.89 -5.25
N ASP A 104 -7.45 12.97 -4.31
CA ASP A 104 -6.30 13.87 -4.40
C ASP A 104 -5.14 13.23 -5.19
N ILE A 105 -5.30 11.99 -5.66
CA ILE A 105 -4.28 11.24 -6.37
C ILE A 105 -4.35 11.55 -7.86
N LEU A 106 -3.30 12.17 -8.37
CA LEU A 106 -3.14 12.43 -9.79
C LEU A 106 -2.35 11.28 -10.44
N LEU A 107 -2.91 10.70 -11.50
CA LEU A 107 -2.21 9.73 -12.35
C LEU A 107 -1.20 10.46 -13.23
N ASP A 108 -0.17 9.74 -13.69
CA ASP A 108 0.74 10.25 -14.70
C ASP A 108 -0.04 10.53 -16.00
N THR A 109 0.25 11.67 -16.64
CA THR A 109 -0.39 12.09 -17.89
C THR A 109 -0.33 11.05 -19.01
N ALA A 110 0.72 10.21 -19.05
CA ALA A 110 0.86 9.15 -20.05
C ALA A 110 -0.15 8.00 -19.85
N ASP A 111 -0.65 7.82 -18.63
CA ASP A 111 -1.53 6.72 -18.24
C ASP A 111 -3.01 7.12 -18.20
N VAL A 112 -3.32 8.42 -18.09
CA VAL A 112 -4.70 8.94 -17.90
C VAL A 112 -5.67 8.39 -18.96
N ASP A 113 -5.28 8.42 -20.24
CA ASP A 113 -6.17 8.00 -21.34
C ASP A 113 -6.37 6.48 -21.41
N ASN A 114 -5.45 5.73 -20.81
CA ASN A 114 -5.38 4.26 -20.86
C ASN A 114 -5.77 3.59 -19.55
N ALA A 115 -6.08 4.36 -18.50
CA ALA A 115 -6.53 3.85 -17.21
C ALA A 115 -8.06 3.84 -17.13
N ASP A 116 -8.65 2.69 -16.80
CA ASP A 116 -10.07 2.61 -16.45
C ASP A 116 -10.23 2.63 -14.93
N LEU A 117 -10.91 3.66 -14.41
CA LEU A 117 -11.21 3.80 -12.99
C LEU A 117 -12.26 2.75 -12.56
N PRO A 118 -12.12 2.06 -11.41
CA PRO A 118 -11.09 2.18 -10.36
C PRO A 118 -9.72 1.62 -10.78
N ALA A 119 -8.71 2.48 -10.92
CA ALA A 119 -7.49 2.14 -11.69
C ALA A 119 -6.29 1.75 -10.82
N LEU A 120 -6.13 2.28 -9.61
CA LEU A 120 -4.92 2.08 -8.80
C LEU A 120 -4.90 0.65 -8.24
N CYS A 121 -4.07 -0.19 -8.86
CA CYS A 121 -4.01 -1.62 -8.60
C CYS A 121 -2.66 -2.07 -8.04
N PHE A 122 -1.63 -1.23 -8.14
CA PHE A 122 -0.28 -1.59 -7.72
C PHE A 122 0.23 -0.58 -6.70
N ALA A 123 0.87 -1.09 -5.65
CA ALA A 123 1.46 -0.30 -4.60
C ALA A 123 2.88 -0.77 -4.31
N LYS A 124 3.76 0.17 -3.94
CA LYS A 124 5.05 -0.12 -3.33
C LYS A 124 5.39 0.95 -2.31
N ALA A 125 6.09 0.57 -1.25
CA ALA A 125 6.62 1.51 -0.28
C ALA A 125 8.14 1.53 -0.38
N VAL A 126 8.72 2.71 -0.55
CA VAL A 126 10.18 2.90 -0.61
C VAL A 126 10.62 3.49 0.72
N VAL A 127 11.50 2.76 1.41
CA VAL A 127 12.05 3.11 2.72
C VAL A 127 13.48 3.62 2.56
N THR A 128 13.79 4.76 3.16
CA THR A 128 15.12 5.38 3.15
C THR A 128 15.51 5.84 4.57
N PRO A 129 16.80 5.82 4.94
CA PRO A 129 17.95 5.34 4.15
C PRO A 129 18.03 3.81 4.06
N SER A 130 17.48 3.09 5.02
CA SER A 130 17.41 1.62 5.05
C SER A 130 16.17 1.16 5.81
N THR A 131 15.75 -0.08 5.59
CA THR A 131 14.61 -0.69 6.28
C THR A 131 15.03 -1.19 7.67
N PRO A 132 14.46 -0.66 8.77
CA PRO A 132 14.72 -1.18 10.11
C PRO A 132 14.23 -2.61 10.28
N GLU A 133 14.87 -3.34 11.19
CA GLU A 133 14.39 -4.65 11.61
C GLU A 133 13.03 -4.54 12.31
N GLY A 134 12.10 -5.45 11.98
CA GLY A 134 10.75 -5.42 12.53
C GLY A 134 9.86 -4.29 11.99
N MET A 135 10.29 -3.57 10.94
CA MET A 135 9.46 -2.56 10.30
C MET A 135 8.23 -3.17 9.62
N VAL A 136 7.10 -2.49 9.78
CA VAL A 136 5.83 -2.80 9.15
C VAL A 136 5.35 -1.57 8.40
N VAL A 137 5.10 -1.71 7.10
CA VAL A 137 4.40 -0.72 6.29
C VAL A 137 3.18 -1.39 5.67
N GLY A 138 2.00 -0.82 5.88
CA GLY A 138 0.77 -1.37 5.32
C GLY A 138 -0.24 -0.31 4.92
N LEU A 139 -1.15 -0.69 4.02
CA LEU A 139 -2.30 0.11 3.63
C LEU A 139 -3.55 -0.47 4.28
N THR A 140 -4.33 0.37 4.95
CA THR A 140 -5.65 -0.01 5.47
C THR A 140 -6.72 0.87 4.87
N ALA A 141 -7.83 0.29 4.43
CA ALA A 141 -8.96 1.07 3.98
C ALA A 141 -9.68 1.67 5.18
N THR A 142 -10.08 2.93 5.07
CA THR A 142 -11.15 3.48 5.90
C THR A 142 -12.42 3.40 5.08
N LEU A 143 -13.49 2.86 5.65
CA LEU A 143 -14.79 2.61 5.00
C LEU A 143 -15.25 3.82 4.15
N PRO A 144 -16.07 3.61 3.09
CA PRO A 144 -16.60 4.70 2.28
C PRO A 144 -17.30 5.75 3.16
N ALA A 145 -17.18 7.01 2.75
CA ALA A 145 -17.86 8.13 3.37
C ALA A 145 -19.39 7.96 3.36
#